data_AF-A0A1B6CJF4-F1
#
_entry.id   AF-A0A1B6CJF4-F1
#
_cell.length_a   1.000
_cell.length_b   1.000
_cell.length_c   1.000
_cell.angle_alpha   90.00
_cell.angle_beta   90.00
_cell.angle_gamma   90.00
#
_symmetry.space_group_name_H-M   'P 1'
#
loop_
_entity.id
_entity.type
_entity.pdbx_description
1 polymer ?
#
loop_
_entity_poly.entity_id
_entity_poly.type
_entity_poly.pdbx_seq_one_letter_code
_entity_poly.pdbx_strand_id
1 'polypeptide(L)'
;MLNVECNKLQMDASILIQKQIRDNSDDLHSYIRDLTAWETEMKRKDKQLSNITSEKNVLPPIRRKKKEPETVKEKKTTKRIPGHDYASWEKFDVEKVCEELDNQNSEESTEETNFKDEKNLKKEEAQYEKLLGNRYVQDGKWDEAIAAYSRAIAADPNDAIFYANRALCYLKKNMWKDAESDCTRSIYIDKTYVKSYHRRAEARKQLEKFEEAKQDLLIINQLEPKNVLAQNELKKLETKLHLVS
;
A
#
# COMPACT_ATOMS: atom_id res chain seq x y z
N MET A 1 -35.82 -29.97 1.76
CA MET A 1 -34.44 -29.68 2.21
C MET A 1 -33.93 -28.32 1.74
N LEU A 2 -34.18 -27.91 0.49
CA LEU A 2 -33.70 -26.61 -0.07
C LEU A 2 -34.20 -25.34 0.68
N ASN A 3 -35.40 -25.34 1.26
CA ASN A 3 -35.95 -24.18 1.98
C ASN A 3 -35.33 -23.93 3.37
N VAL A 4 -34.64 -24.92 3.96
CA VAL A 4 -34.02 -24.77 5.29
C VAL A 4 -32.64 -24.12 5.17
N GLU A 5 -31.91 -24.46 4.11
CA GLU A 5 -30.57 -23.94 3.82
C GLU A 5 -30.61 -22.48 3.35
N CYS A 6 -31.61 -22.10 2.54
CA CYS A 6 -31.82 -20.72 2.11
C CYS A 6 -32.19 -19.80 3.28
N ASN A 7 -33.05 -20.26 4.19
CA ASN A 7 -33.38 -19.52 5.42
C ASN A 7 -32.16 -19.36 6.35
N LYS A 8 -31.31 -20.39 6.45
CA LYS A 8 -30.09 -20.34 7.27
C LYS A 8 -29.07 -19.32 6.73
N LEU A 9 -28.86 -19.30 5.41
CA LEU A 9 -28.00 -18.32 4.74
C LEU A 9 -28.51 -16.88 4.89
N GLN A 10 -29.82 -16.67 4.79
CA GLN A 10 -30.42 -15.35 4.99
C GLN A 10 -30.33 -14.89 6.46
N MET A 11 -30.42 -15.83 7.41
CA MET A 11 -30.22 -15.56 8.83
C MET A 11 -28.75 -15.19 9.13
N ASP A 12 -27.78 -15.90 8.55
CA ASP A 12 -26.35 -15.62 8.71
C ASP A 12 -25.96 -14.24 8.15
N ALA A 13 -26.51 -13.85 7.00
CA ALA A 13 -26.32 -12.52 6.43
C ALA A 13 -26.91 -11.41 7.33
N SER A 14 -28.08 -11.65 7.92
CA SER A 14 -28.72 -10.69 8.83
C SER A 14 -27.90 -10.49 10.12
N ILE A 15 -27.30 -11.57 10.64
CA ILE A 15 -26.43 -11.53 11.83
C ILE A 15 -25.15 -10.75 11.53
N LEU A 16 -24.57 -10.93 10.35
CA LEU A 16 -23.36 -10.21 9.94
C LEU A 16 -23.61 -8.70 9.81
N ILE A 17 -24.74 -8.31 9.22
CA ILE A 17 -25.12 -6.90 9.09
C ILE A 17 -25.38 -6.29 10.48
N GLN A 18 -26.07 -7.01 11.37
CA GLN A 18 -26.28 -6.55 12.75
C GLN A 18 -24.97 -6.39 13.53
N LYS A 19 -24.01 -7.30 13.33
CA LYS A 19 -22.68 -7.19 13.91
C LYS A 19 -21.94 -5.97 13.37
N GLN A 20 -21.94 -5.76 12.05
CA GLN A 20 -21.29 -4.60 11.44
C GLN A 20 -21.86 -3.27 11.95
N ILE A 21 -23.20 -3.18 12.09
CA ILE A 21 -23.85 -1.97 12.63
C ILE A 21 -23.42 -1.73 14.08
N ARG A 22 -23.31 -2.80 14.89
CA ARG A 22 -22.82 -2.71 16.27
C ARG A 22 -21.37 -2.24 16.32
N ASP A 23 -20.49 -2.88 15.54
CA ASP A 23 -19.07 -2.55 15.51
C ASP A 23 -18.86 -1.08 15.04
N ASN A 24 -19.57 -0.65 13.99
CA ASN A 24 -19.55 0.75 13.54
C ASN A 24 -20.06 1.75 14.62
N SER A 25 -21.07 1.36 15.40
CA SER A 25 -21.62 2.17 16.49
C SER A 25 -20.63 2.28 17.65
N ASP A 26 -19.98 1.17 18.00
CA ASP A 26 -19.00 1.11 19.08
C ASP A 26 -17.76 1.96 18.73
N ASP A 27 -17.30 1.92 17.48
CA ASP A 27 -16.24 2.78 16.98
C ASP A 27 -16.61 4.27 17.09
N LEU A 28 -17.81 4.64 16.61
CA LEU A 28 -18.31 6.02 16.72
C LEU A 28 -18.39 6.48 18.18
N HIS A 29 -18.87 5.62 19.09
CA HIS A 29 -18.92 5.91 20.51
C HIS A 29 -17.54 6.07 21.13
N SER A 30 -16.55 5.28 20.69
CA SER A 30 -15.16 5.44 21.13
C SER A 30 -14.61 6.81 20.72
N TYR A 31 -14.81 7.22 19.46
CA TYR A 31 -14.39 8.53 18.98
C TYR A 31 -15.04 9.68 19.76
N ILE A 32 -16.35 9.61 20.00
CA ILE A 32 -17.07 10.63 20.77
C ILE A 32 -16.54 10.69 22.21
N ARG A 33 -16.24 9.55 22.83
CA ARG A 33 -15.67 9.51 24.18
C ARG A 33 -14.31 10.18 24.24
N ASP A 34 -13.43 9.89 23.28
CA ASP A 34 -12.09 10.48 23.23
C ASP A 34 -12.17 12.00 23.00
N LEU A 35 -13.11 12.44 22.16
CA LEU A 35 -13.37 13.86 21.91
C LEU A 35 -13.90 14.59 23.15
N THR A 36 -14.85 13.99 23.87
CA THR A 36 -15.35 14.58 25.13
C THR A 36 -14.27 14.61 26.21
N ALA A 37 -13.43 13.58 26.30
CA ALA A 37 -12.30 13.55 27.22
C ALA A 37 -11.32 14.70 26.90
N TRP A 38 -10.98 14.88 25.62
CA TRP A 38 -10.13 16.00 25.19
C TRP A 38 -10.75 17.37 25.47
N GLU A 39 -12.06 17.54 25.22
CA GLU A 39 -12.77 18.79 25.49
C GLU A 39 -12.73 19.15 26.99
N THR A 40 -12.98 18.16 27.86
CA THR A 40 -12.91 18.37 29.32
C THR A 40 -11.49 18.73 29.77
N GLU A 41 -10.48 18.11 29.17
CA GLU A 41 -9.08 18.37 29.46
C GLU A 41 -8.67 19.79 29.02
N MET A 42 -9.15 20.26 27.86
CA MET A 42 -8.91 21.63 27.42
C MET A 42 -9.61 22.65 28.31
N LYS A 43 -10.88 22.42 28.67
CA LYS A 43 -11.60 23.27 29.64
C LYS A 43 -10.90 23.31 30.99
N ARG A 44 -10.32 22.18 31.44
CA ARG A 44 -9.53 22.10 32.68
C ARG A 44 -8.27 22.96 32.58
N LYS A 45 -7.52 22.85 31.48
CA LYS A 45 -6.33 23.66 31.22
C LYS A 45 -6.68 25.15 31.14
N ASP A 46 -7.73 25.52 30.41
CA ASP A 46 -8.19 26.91 30.30
C ASP A 46 -8.59 27.47 31.66
N LYS A 47 -9.29 26.69 32.49
CA LYS A 47 -9.65 27.09 33.86
C LYS A 47 -8.42 27.25 34.77
N GLN A 48 -7.39 26.42 34.60
CA GLN A 48 -6.13 26.57 35.32
C GLN A 48 -5.41 27.86 34.89
N LEU A 49 -5.35 28.14 33.59
CA LEU A 49 -4.83 29.40 33.07
C LEU A 49 -5.66 30.62 33.51
N SER A 50 -6.98 30.51 33.58
CA SER A 50 -7.86 31.61 34.01
C SER A 50 -7.80 31.88 35.52
N ASN A 51 -7.55 30.86 36.34
CA ASN A 51 -7.31 31.06 37.78
C ASN A 51 -5.97 31.76 38.03
N ILE A 52 -4.94 31.45 37.23
CA ILE A 52 -3.64 32.13 37.26
C ILE A 52 -3.77 33.61 36.86
N THR A 53 -4.71 33.97 35.98
CA THR A 53 -4.98 35.38 35.64
C THR A 53 -5.83 36.10 36.68
N SER A 54 -6.68 35.39 37.43
CA SER A 54 -7.51 35.96 38.50
C SER A 54 -6.72 36.28 39.78
N GLU A 55 -5.67 35.50 40.09
CA GLU A 55 -4.78 35.79 41.23
C GLU A 55 -3.77 36.94 40.98
N LYS A 56 -3.74 37.50 39.76
CA LYS A 56 -2.82 38.60 39.39
C LYS A 56 -3.49 39.98 39.24
N ASN A 57 -4.62 40.20 39.90
CA ASN A 57 -5.26 41.53 40.00
C ASN A 57 -4.96 42.26 41.33
N VAL A 58 -3.70 42.26 41.77
CA VAL A 58 -3.19 43.30 42.68
C VAL A 58 -1.92 43.86 42.05
N LEU A 59 -2.03 45.07 41.51
CA LEU A 59 -0.89 45.80 40.94
C LEU A 59 0.14 46.09 42.04
N PRO A 60 1.42 45.71 41.88
CA PRO A 60 2.45 46.07 42.86
C PRO A 60 2.77 47.57 42.78
N PRO A 61 3.16 48.21 43.90
CA PRO A 61 3.46 49.63 43.92
C PRO A 61 4.70 49.94 43.06
N ILE A 62 4.64 51.04 42.29
CA ILE A 62 5.69 51.49 41.37
C ILE A 62 6.98 51.76 42.17
N ARG A 63 7.96 50.85 42.09
CA ARG A 63 9.26 50.96 42.76
C ARG A 63 10.28 51.70 41.88
N ARG A 64 10.66 52.93 42.28
CA ARG A 64 11.91 53.57 41.80
C ARG A 64 13.11 52.80 42.39
N LYS A 65 14.09 52.50 41.52
CA LYS A 65 15.38 51.78 41.73
C LYS A 65 15.82 51.47 43.17
N LYS A 66 16.04 50.18 43.47
CA LYS A 66 17.37 49.59 43.86
C LYS A 66 17.33 48.06 44.07
N LYS A 67 18.42 47.41 43.61
CA LYS A 67 19.00 46.06 43.89
C LYS A 67 18.41 44.80 43.24
N GLU A 68 19.27 44.15 42.44
CA GLU A 68 19.35 42.72 42.04
C GLU A 68 19.55 41.79 43.27
N PRO A 69 19.41 40.44 43.20
CA PRO A 69 19.68 39.57 42.03
C PRO A 69 18.75 38.36 41.74
N GLU A 70 18.91 37.88 40.49
CA GLU A 70 18.89 36.49 39.99
C GLU A 70 17.66 35.58 40.16
N THR A 71 17.05 35.14 39.04
CA THR A 71 17.33 33.83 38.40
C THR A 71 16.31 33.43 37.32
N VAL A 72 16.83 33.25 36.09
CA VAL A 72 16.58 32.22 35.04
C VAL A 72 15.15 31.94 34.46
N LYS A 73 15.16 31.76 33.13
CA LYS A 73 14.26 30.99 32.22
C LYS A 73 13.09 31.77 31.61
N GLU A 74 12.72 31.66 30.33
CA GLU A 74 13.18 30.91 29.16
C GLU A 74 12.55 31.64 27.96
N LYS A 75 13.29 31.85 26.87
CA LYS A 75 12.76 32.49 25.66
C LYS A 75 12.06 31.46 24.79
N LYS A 76 10.78 31.65 24.47
CA LYS A 76 10.22 31.25 23.17
C LYS A 76 9.43 32.41 22.56
N THR A 77 9.95 32.78 21.39
CA THR A 77 9.63 33.88 20.51
C THR A 77 8.38 33.60 19.69
N THR A 78 7.38 34.48 19.74
CA THR A 78 6.65 34.97 18.55
C THR A 78 6.21 36.41 18.82
N LYS A 79 6.53 37.31 17.88
CA LYS A 79 6.28 38.75 18.00
C LYS A 79 4.80 39.02 17.74
N ARG A 80 3.97 39.02 18.78
CA ARG A 80 2.56 39.42 18.66
C ARG A 80 2.49 40.92 18.34
N ILE A 81 1.97 41.27 17.16
CA ILE A 81 1.81 42.68 16.75
C ILE A 81 0.64 43.30 17.55
N PRO A 82 0.84 44.43 18.25
CA PRO A 82 -0.23 45.09 19.01
C PRO A 82 -1.33 45.65 18.10
N GLY A 83 -2.60 45.39 18.44
CA GLY A 83 -3.77 45.71 17.59
C GLY A 83 -4.10 47.20 17.38
N HIS A 84 -3.31 48.13 17.91
CA HIS A 84 -3.50 49.58 17.70
C HIS A 84 -2.46 50.19 16.74
N ASP A 85 -1.48 49.39 16.28
CA ASP A 85 -0.42 49.84 15.39
C ASP A 85 -0.71 49.44 13.93
N TYR A 86 -1.57 50.21 13.28
CA TYR A 86 -1.98 49.98 11.88
C TYR A 86 -0.81 50.09 10.88
N ALA A 87 0.25 50.84 11.21
CA ALA A 87 1.44 50.96 10.35
C ALA A 87 2.27 49.66 10.31
N SER A 88 2.18 48.83 11.36
CA SER A 88 2.79 47.50 11.38
C SER A 88 1.99 46.46 10.59
N TRP A 89 0.71 46.72 10.31
CA TRP A 89 -0.12 45.88 9.44
C TRP A 89 0.17 46.08 7.95
N GLU A 90 0.53 47.29 7.51
CA GLU A 90 0.91 47.55 6.11
C GLU A 90 2.23 46.87 5.70
N LYS A 91 3.09 46.54 6.68
CA LYS A 91 4.33 45.78 6.46
C LYS A 91 4.15 44.26 6.58
N PHE A 92 2.95 43.81 6.94
CA PHE A 92 2.66 42.39 7.07
C PHE A 92 2.32 41.84 5.69
N ASP A 93 3.26 41.09 5.12
CA ASP A 93 3.12 40.46 3.82
C ASP A 93 2.21 39.24 3.93
N VAL A 94 0.90 39.49 3.77
CA VAL A 94 -0.15 38.49 3.93
C VAL A 94 0.04 37.34 2.93
N GLU A 95 0.49 37.64 1.70
CA GLU A 95 0.71 36.64 0.65
C GLU A 95 1.77 35.61 1.08
N LYS A 96 2.88 36.09 1.65
CA LYS A 96 3.98 35.24 2.14
C LYS A 96 3.56 34.35 3.32
N VAL A 97 2.69 34.84 4.20
CA VAL A 97 2.20 34.06 5.35
C VAL A 97 1.16 33.04 4.91
N CYS A 98 0.36 33.34 3.90
CA CYS A 98 -0.53 32.37 3.27
C CYS A 98 0.27 31.27 2.55
N GLU A 99 1.35 31.58 1.83
CA GLU A 99 2.23 30.56 1.22
C GLU A 99 2.90 29.65 2.27
N GLU A 100 3.31 30.20 3.42
CA GLU A 100 3.86 29.40 4.52
C GLU A 100 2.80 28.52 5.20
N LEU A 101 1.53 28.95 5.22
CA LEU A 101 0.40 28.16 5.72
C LEU A 101 -0.07 27.11 4.72
N ASP A 102 -0.07 27.38 3.42
CA ASP A 102 -0.40 26.41 2.37
C ASP A 102 0.65 25.29 2.29
N ASN A 103 1.92 25.58 2.59
CA ASN A 103 2.93 24.54 2.79
C ASN A 103 2.64 23.64 4.02
N GLN A 104 1.95 24.15 5.05
CA GLN A 104 1.51 23.37 6.21
C GLN A 104 0.15 22.69 5.99
N ASN A 105 -0.72 23.26 5.16
CA ASN A 105 -2.05 22.75 4.82
C ASN A 105 -2.09 21.90 3.54
N SER A 106 -0.92 21.65 2.93
CA SER A 106 -0.73 20.59 1.92
C SER A 106 -1.04 19.18 2.47
N GLU A 107 -1.26 19.05 3.79
CA GLU A 107 -1.77 17.87 4.47
C GLU A 107 -3.32 17.79 4.50
N GLU A 108 -4.05 18.71 3.87
CA GLU A 108 -5.52 18.68 3.80
C GLU A 108 -6.02 18.66 2.34
N SER A 109 -5.32 17.87 1.51
CA SER A 109 -5.85 17.23 0.30
C SER A 109 -5.70 15.70 0.39
N THR A 110 -5.72 15.19 1.62
CA THR A 110 -5.03 13.97 2.07
C THR A 110 -5.65 12.65 1.67
N GLU A 111 -6.88 12.59 1.18
CA GLU A 111 -7.51 11.29 0.86
C GLU A 111 -7.09 10.77 -0.52
N GLU A 112 -6.92 11.63 -1.51
CA GLU A 112 -6.38 11.22 -2.82
C GLU A 112 -4.86 11.11 -2.83
N THR A 113 -4.16 11.94 -2.05
CA THR A 113 -2.70 11.88 -1.93
C THR A 113 -2.27 10.71 -1.05
N ASN A 114 -2.86 10.46 0.14
CA ASN A 114 -2.53 9.27 0.94
C ASN A 114 -2.82 7.95 0.21
N PHE A 115 -3.92 7.85 -0.55
CA PHE A 115 -4.26 6.59 -1.23
C PHE A 115 -3.33 6.31 -2.43
N LYS A 116 -2.89 7.37 -3.12
CA LYS A 116 -1.85 7.25 -4.16
C LYS A 116 -0.50 6.90 -3.54
N ASP A 117 -0.16 7.49 -2.40
CA ASP A 117 1.10 7.25 -1.70
C ASP A 117 1.17 5.84 -1.10
N GLU A 118 0.08 5.32 -0.51
CA GLU A 118 0.03 3.95 0.01
C GLU A 118 0.08 2.90 -1.11
N LYS A 119 -0.60 3.15 -2.23
CA LYS A 119 -0.56 2.27 -3.41
C LYS A 119 0.82 2.28 -4.06
N ASN A 120 1.48 3.44 -4.12
CA ASN A 120 2.84 3.55 -4.62
C ASN A 120 3.82 2.82 -3.70
N LEU A 121 3.66 2.95 -2.37
CA LEU A 121 4.46 2.25 -1.38
C LEU A 121 4.36 0.72 -1.53
N LYS A 122 3.14 0.18 -1.66
CA LYS A 122 2.93 -1.27 -1.89
C LYS A 122 3.55 -1.74 -3.20
N LYS A 123 3.49 -0.90 -4.24
CA LYS A 123 4.11 -1.20 -5.52
C LYS A 123 5.63 -1.23 -5.41
N GLU A 124 6.24 -0.28 -4.71
CA GLU A 124 7.68 -0.26 -4.45
C GLU A 124 8.13 -1.47 -3.62
N GLU A 125 7.38 -1.82 -2.58
CA GLU A 125 7.60 -3.02 -1.77
C GLU A 125 7.55 -4.30 -2.64
N ALA A 126 6.55 -4.41 -3.53
CA ALA A 126 6.45 -5.52 -4.47
C ALA A 126 7.67 -5.60 -5.40
N GLN A 127 8.15 -4.44 -5.88
CA GLN A 127 9.36 -4.40 -6.72
C GLN A 127 10.62 -4.78 -5.94
N TYR A 128 10.74 -4.39 -4.67
CA TYR A 128 11.84 -4.80 -3.80
C TYR A 128 11.85 -6.32 -3.60
N GLU A 129 10.70 -6.90 -3.25
CA GLU A 129 10.56 -8.35 -3.08
C GLU A 129 10.85 -9.13 -4.38
N LYS A 130 10.47 -8.59 -5.54
CA LYS A 130 10.88 -9.15 -6.84
C LYS A 130 12.39 -9.16 -7.01
N LEU A 131 13.08 -8.06 -6.68
CA LEU A 131 14.54 -7.98 -6.79
C LEU A 131 15.23 -8.96 -5.84
N LEU A 132 14.69 -9.14 -4.63
CA LEU A 132 15.15 -10.14 -3.67
C LEU A 132 14.93 -11.56 -4.20
N GLY A 133 13.76 -11.86 -4.77
CA GLY A 133 13.48 -13.12 -5.45
C GLY A 133 14.45 -13.40 -6.60
N ASN A 134 14.79 -12.38 -7.40
CA ASN A 134 15.78 -12.50 -8.47
C ASN A 134 17.18 -12.85 -7.93
N ARG A 135 17.58 -12.28 -6.78
CA ARG A 135 18.85 -12.62 -6.11
C ARG A 135 18.86 -14.08 -5.68
N TYR A 136 17.80 -14.56 -5.04
CA TYR A 136 17.70 -15.97 -4.65
C TYR A 136 17.72 -16.93 -5.86
N VAL A 137 17.10 -16.54 -6.97
CA VAL A 137 17.21 -17.29 -8.25
C VAL A 137 18.64 -17.38 -8.75
N GLN A 138 19.42 -16.28 -8.65
CA GLN A 138 20.84 -16.29 -9.03
C GLN A 138 21.67 -17.19 -8.11
N ASP A 139 21.33 -17.22 -6.82
CA ASP A 139 21.97 -18.08 -5.81
C ASP A 139 21.51 -19.56 -5.89
N GLY A 140 20.54 -19.89 -6.75
CA GLY A 140 19.96 -21.24 -6.87
C GLY A 140 19.04 -21.63 -5.71
N LYS A 141 18.62 -20.68 -4.88
CA LYS A 141 17.73 -20.84 -3.73
C LYS A 141 16.27 -20.71 -4.15
N TRP A 142 15.72 -21.78 -4.70
CA TRP A 142 14.40 -21.76 -5.34
C TRP A 142 13.25 -21.55 -4.36
N ASP A 143 13.33 -22.11 -3.15
CA ASP A 143 12.27 -22.00 -2.14
C ASP A 143 12.14 -20.57 -1.59
N GLU A 144 13.27 -19.96 -1.26
CA GLU A 144 13.34 -18.58 -0.80
C GLU A 144 12.91 -17.61 -1.90
N ALA A 145 13.26 -17.90 -3.16
CA ALA A 145 12.76 -17.14 -4.31
C ALA A 145 11.22 -17.22 -4.43
N ILE A 146 10.64 -18.42 -4.30
CA ILE A 146 9.17 -18.61 -4.34
C ILE A 146 8.49 -17.82 -3.23
N ALA A 147 9.06 -17.83 -2.01
CA ALA A 147 8.54 -17.06 -0.89
C ALA A 147 8.58 -15.55 -1.16
N ALA A 148 9.70 -15.04 -1.69
CA ALA A 148 9.85 -13.63 -2.04
C ALA A 148 8.87 -13.20 -3.15
N TYR A 149 8.73 -13.97 -4.22
CA TYR A 149 7.73 -13.66 -5.25
C TYR A 149 6.30 -13.75 -4.74
N SER A 150 6.01 -14.63 -3.78
CA SER A 150 4.69 -14.71 -3.18
C SER A 150 4.37 -13.48 -2.32
N ARG A 151 5.36 -12.91 -1.62
CA ARG A 151 5.22 -11.60 -0.96
C ARG A 151 5.03 -10.47 -1.97
N ALA A 152 5.78 -10.47 -3.07
CA ALA A 152 5.59 -9.49 -4.16
C ALA A 152 4.16 -9.53 -4.74
N ILE A 153 3.62 -10.73 -4.97
CA ILE A 153 2.24 -10.92 -5.45
C ILE A 153 1.20 -10.46 -4.41
N ALA A 154 1.46 -10.66 -3.13
CA ALA A 154 0.57 -10.19 -2.07
C ALA A 154 0.53 -8.65 -2.00
N ALA A 155 1.66 -7.99 -2.27
CA ALA A 155 1.76 -6.54 -2.30
C ALA A 155 1.18 -5.92 -3.59
N ASP A 156 1.49 -6.47 -4.76
CA ASP A 156 0.88 -6.07 -6.03
C ASP A 156 0.51 -7.31 -6.90
N PRO A 157 -0.77 -7.70 -6.93
CA PRO A 157 -1.22 -8.89 -7.65
C PRO A 157 -1.36 -8.68 -9.16
N ASN A 158 -1.10 -7.47 -9.68
CA ASN A 158 -1.35 -7.10 -11.08
C ASN A 158 -0.09 -7.09 -11.95
N ASP A 159 1.08 -7.45 -11.42
CA ASP A 159 2.30 -7.56 -12.21
C ASP A 159 2.48 -9.00 -12.71
N ALA A 160 2.39 -9.18 -14.04
CA ALA A 160 2.56 -10.48 -14.69
C ALA A 160 3.95 -11.10 -14.45
N ILE A 161 4.98 -10.27 -14.20
CA ILE A 161 6.37 -10.70 -14.06
C ILE A 161 6.55 -11.53 -12.79
N PHE A 162 5.86 -11.19 -11.70
CA PHE A 162 6.01 -11.93 -10.43
C PHE A 162 5.57 -13.37 -10.57
N TYR A 163 4.37 -13.60 -11.15
CA TYR A 163 3.86 -14.94 -11.41
C TYR A 163 4.76 -15.70 -12.37
N ALA A 164 5.24 -15.06 -13.43
CA ALA A 164 6.13 -15.74 -14.36
C ALA A 164 7.43 -16.18 -13.68
N ASN A 165 8.05 -15.31 -12.86
CA ASN A 165 9.30 -15.63 -12.19
C ASN A 165 9.14 -16.68 -11.08
N ARG A 166 8.00 -16.69 -10.39
CA ARG A 166 7.64 -17.78 -9.48
C ARG A 166 7.44 -19.10 -10.24
N ALA A 167 6.78 -19.07 -11.40
CA ALA A 167 6.63 -20.24 -12.27
C ALA A 167 7.99 -20.81 -12.73
N LEU A 168 8.99 -19.96 -13.01
CA LEU A 168 10.35 -20.42 -13.30
C LEU A 168 10.94 -21.22 -12.13
N CYS A 169 10.75 -20.75 -10.90
CA CYS A 169 11.23 -21.45 -9.72
C CYS A 169 10.51 -22.80 -9.56
N TYR A 170 9.20 -22.84 -9.79
CA TYR A 170 8.44 -24.10 -9.81
C TYR A 170 8.92 -25.08 -10.88
N LEU A 171 9.24 -24.61 -12.09
CA LEU A 171 9.85 -25.44 -13.14
C LEU A 171 11.18 -26.04 -12.66
N LYS A 172 12.04 -25.25 -12.01
CA LYS A 172 13.32 -25.75 -11.46
C LYS A 172 13.13 -26.77 -10.34
N LYS A 173 12.01 -26.69 -9.62
CA LYS A 173 11.61 -27.66 -8.59
C LYS A 173 10.82 -28.85 -9.12
N ASN A 174 10.61 -28.97 -10.44
CA ASN A 174 9.76 -29.98 -11.07
C ASN A 174 8.28 -29.92 -10.62
N MET A 175 7.82 -28.77 -10.15
CA MET A 175 6.42 -28.52 -9.76
C MET A 175 5.63 -28.01 -10.96
N TRP A 176 5.41 -28.89 -11.95
CA TRP A 176 4.90 -28.52 -13.26
C TRP A 176 3.46 -27.96 -13.23
N LYS A 177 2.60 -28.50 -12.35
CA LYS A 177 1.20 -28.06 -12.23
C LYS A 177 1.11 -26.63 -11.68
N ASP A 178 1.90 -26.32 -10.67
CA ASP A 178 1.96 -24.98 -10.07
C ASP A 178 2.55 -23.96 -11.06
N ALA A 179 3.58 -24.37 -11.82
CA ALA A 179 4.13 -23.55 -12.89
C ALA A 179 3.09 -23.25 -13.99
N GLU A 180 2.29 -24.24 -14.42
CA GLU A 180 1.21 -24.04 -15.40
C GLU A 180 0.16 -23.03 -14.90
N SER A 181 -0.24 -23.14 -13.64
CA SER A 181 -1.19 -22.23 -13.00
C SER A 181 -0.67 -20.79 -12.96
N ASP A 182 0.56 -20.60 -12.49
CA ASP A 182 1.18 -19.27 -12.39
C ASP A 182 1.40 -18.63 -13.76
N CYS A 183 1.86 -19.40 -14.76
CA CYS A 183 1.98 -18.88 -16.11
C CYS A 183 0.62 -18.50 -16.70
N THR A 184 -0.44 -19.26 -16.40
CA THR A 184 -1.79 -18.92 -16.85
C THR A 184 -2.28 -17.63 -16.20
N ARG A 185 -1.99 -17.41 -14.91
CA ARG A 185 -2.30 -16.14 -14.25
C ARG A 185 -1.50 -14.98 -14.84
N SER A 186 -0.21 -15.19 -15.11
CA SER A 186 0.64 -14.21 -15.77
C SER A 186 0.10 -13.79 -17.14
N ILE A 187 -0.33 -14.76 -17.97
CA ILE A 187 -0.91 -14.51 -19.30
C ILE A 187 -2.26 -13.79 -19.22
N TYR A 188 -3.06 -14.09 -18.19
CA TYR A 188 -4.32 -13.39 -17.96
C TYR A 188 -4.10 -11.89 -17.70
N ILE A 189 -3.03 -11.56 -16.97
CA ILE A 189 -2.63 -10.18 -16.68
C ILE A 189 -2.00 -9.52 -17.90
N ASP A 190 -0.98 -10.14 -18.49
CA ASP A 190 -0.30 -9.66 -19.69
C ASP A 190 -0.23 -10.75 -20.77
N LYS A 191 -1.09 -10.60 -21.78
CA LYS A 191 -1.19 -11.52 -22.91
C LYS A 191 -0.01 -11.41 -23.88
N THR A 192 0.79 -10.35 -23.80
CA THR A 192 1.95 -10.12 -24.68
C THR A 192 3.24 -10.67 -24.08
N TYR A 193 3.21 -11.12 -22.83
CA TYR A 193 4.40 -11.57 -22.13
C TYR A 193 4.86 -12.97 -22.57
N VAL A 194 5.70 -12.99 -23.61
CA VAL A 194 6.17 -14.20 -24.30
C VAL A 194 6.84 -15.21 -23.37
N LYS A 195 7.58 -14.75 -22.34
CA LYS A 195 8.26 -15.63 -21.38
C LYS A 195 7.29 -16.52 -20.61
N SER A 196 6.06 -16.07 -20.35
CA SER A 196 5.06 -16.90 -19.67
C SER A 196 4.53 -18.01 -20.56
N TYR A 197 4.36 -17.78 -21.86
CA TYR A 197 4.01 -18.86 -22.79
C TYR A 197 5.14 -19.89 -22.91
N HIS A 198 6.40 -19.45 -22.97
CA HIS A 198 7.55 -20.39 -23.00
C HIS A 198 7.56 -21.29 -21.77
N ARG A 199 7.44 -20.70 -20.58
CA ARG A 199 7.44 -21.42 -19.30
C ARG A 199 6.22 -22.35 -19.18
N ARG A 200 5.04 -21.92 -19.66
CA ARG A 200 3.83 -22.77 -19.68
C ARG A 200 3.96 -23.95 -20.63
N ALA A 201 4.49 -23.72 -21.84
CA ALA A 201 4.74 -24.77 -22.82
C ALA A 201 5.74 -25.80 -22.27
N GLU A 202 6.79 -25.35 -21.57
CA GLU A 202 7.74 -26.24 -20.89
C GLU A 202 7.05 -27.07 -19.80
N ALA A 203 6.26 -26.45 -18.92
CA ALA A 203 5.50 -27.15 -17.89
C ALA A 203 4.54 -28.20 -18.49
N ARG A 204 3.79 -27.82 -19.53
CA ARG A 204 2.84 -28.70 -20.23
C ARG A 204 3.52 -29.86 -20.92
N LYS A 205 4.70 -29.64 -21.51
CA LYS A 205 5.52 -30.71 -22.10
C LYS A 205 5.93 -31.75 -21.05
N GLN A 206 6.25 -31.33 -19.83
CA GLN A 206 6.56 -32.24 -18.72
C GLN A 206 5.31 -32.95 -18.16
N LEU A 207 4.13 -32.34 -18.30
CA LEU A 207 2.83 -32.93 -17.97
C LEU A 207 2.23 -33.78 -19.10
N GLU A 208 2.97 -34.01 -20.20
CA GLU A 208 2.53 -34.74 -21.40
C GLU A 208 1.32 -34.12 -22.13
N LYS A 209 1.03 -32.84 -21.85
CA LYS A 209 -0.01 -32.04 -22.53
C LYS A 209 0.56 -31.41 -23.81
N PHE A 210 0.90 -32.24 -24.79
CA PHE A 210 1.63 -31.81 -25.98
C PHE A 210 0.80 -30.90 -26.90
N GLU A 211 -0.50 -31.10 -27.01
CA GLU A 211 -1.36 -30.26 -27.87
C GLU A 211 -1.50 -28.84 -27.31
N GLU A 212 -1.68 -28.70 -26.00
CA GLU A 212 -1.76 -27.40 -25.35
C GLU A 212 -0.41 -26.67 -25.36
N ALA A 213 0.70 -27.41 -25.24
CA ALA A 213 2.04 -26.83 -25.42
C ALA A 213 2.27 -26.35 -26.87
N LYS A 214 1.71 -27.05 -27.88
CA LYS A 214 1.75 -26.62 -29.29
C LYS A 214 1.04 -25.28 -29.47
N GLN A 215 -0.15 -25.14 -28.90
CA GLN A 215 -0.91 -23.89 -28.96
C GLN A 215 -0.14 -22.70 -28.38
N ASP A 216 0.53 -22.90 -27.24
CA ASP A 216 1.37 -21.86 -26.63
C ASP A 216 2.53 -21.45 -27.55
N LEU A 217 3.21 -22.42 -28.17
CA LEU A 217 4.30 -22.17 -29.11
C LEU A 217 3.84 -21.46 -30.39
N LEU A 218 2.62 -21.75 -30.87
CA LEU A 218 2.03 -21.03 -31.99
C LEU A 218 1.77 -19.56 -31.65
N ILE A 219 1.25 -19.27 -30.46
CA ILE A 219 1.07 -17.89 -29.98
C ILE A 219 2.43 -17.18 -29.88
N ILE A 220 3.46 -17.84 -29.36
CA ILE A 220 4.81 -17.28 -29.31
C ILE A 220 5.30 -16.91 -30.72
N ASN A 221 5.09 -17.77 -31.72
CA ASN A 221 5.50 -17.47 -33.10
C ASN A 221 4.68 -16.33 -33.73
N GLN A 222 3.44 -16.11 -33.30
CA GLN A 222 2.64 -14.94 -33.69
C GLN A 222 3.17 -13.64 -33.06
N LEU A 223 3.55 -13.67 -31.78
CA LEU A 223 4.08 -12.51 -31.05
C LEU A 223 5.53 -12.19 -31.47
N GLU A 224 6.37 -13.21 -31.62
CA GLU A 224 7.78 -13.11 -32.00
C GLU A 224 8.13 -14.05 -33.17
N PRO A 225 7.83 -13.67 -34.42
CA PRO A 225 8.09 -14.51 -35.59
C PRO A 225 9.58 -14.83 -35.84
N LYS A 226 10.50 -14.11 -35.20
CA LYS A 226 11.95 -14.30 -35.30
C LYS A 226 12.51 -15.23 -34.22
N ASN A 227 11.68 -15.78 -33.35
CA ASN A 227 12.13 -16.63 -32.26
C ASN A 227 12.44 -18.06 -32.74
N VAL A 228 13.70 -18.30 -33.10
CA VAL A 228 14.19 -19.59 -33.59
C VAL A 228 14.02 -20.71 -32.55
N LEU A 229 14.12 -20.39 -31.25
CA LEU A 229 13.96 -21.39 -30.19
C LEU A 229 12.53 -21.93 -30.16
N ALA A 230 11.53 -21.04 -30.25
CA ALA A 230 10.12 -21.43 -30.29
C ALA A 230 9.81 -22.31 -31.51
N GLN A 231 10.34 -21.94 -32.68
CA GLN A 231 10.15 -22.71 -33.92
C GLN A 231 10.79 -24.10 -33.85
N ASN A 232 11.97 -24.20 -33.26
CA ASN A 232 12.65 -25.49 -33.07
C ASN A 232 11.89 -26.39 -32.09
N GLU A 233 11.42 -25.84 -30.97
CA GLU A 233 10.60 -26.61 -30.02
C GLU A 233 9.26 -27.04 -30.64
N LEU A 234 8.63 -26.17 -31.44
CA LEU A 234 7.39 -26.50 -32.15
C LEU A 234 7.59 -27.68 -33.12
N LYS A 235 8.65 -27.64 -33.95
CA LYS A 235 8.99 -28.73 -34.87
C LYS A 235 9.22 -30.06 -34.13
N LYS A 236 9.94 -30.04 -33.01
CA LYS A 236 10.16 -31.24 -32.18
C LYS A 236 8.85 -31.79 -31.60
N LEU A 237 7.92 -30.91 -31.24
CA LEU A 237 6.63 -31.30 -30.71
C LEU A 237 5.75 -31.93 -31.79
N GLU A 238 5.76 -31.35 -33.00
CA GLU A 238 5.01 -31.85 -34.15
C GLU A 238 5.50 -33.23 -34.60
N THR A 239 6.81 -33.46 -34.65
CA THR A 239 7.34 -34.80 -34.95
C THR A 239 6.94 -35.81 -33.88
N LYS A 240 6.97 -35.43 -32.60
CA LYS A 240 6.54 -36.30 -31.51
C LYS A 240 5.05 -36.63 -31.57
N LEU A 241 4.20 -35.65 -31.87
CA LEU A 241 2.76 -35.86 -32.04
C LEU A 241 2.46 -36.80 -33.22
N HIS A 242 3.12 -36.59 -34.37
CA HIS A 242 2.99 -37.46 -35.54
C HIS A 242 3.45 -38.90 -35.29
N LEU A 243 4.39 -39.12 -34.35
CA LEU A 243 4.84 -40.48 -33.98
C LEU A 243 3.88 -41.20 -33.03
N VAL A 244 2.95 -40.48 -32.40
CA VAL A 244 2.01 -41.01 -31.40
C VAL A 244 0.62 -41.24 -31.98
N SER A 245 0.27 -40.54 -33.06
CA SER A 245 -0.95 -40.72 -33.88
C SER A 245 -0.82 -41.84 -34.90
#